data_AF-A0A7U9R0X0-F1
#
_entry.id   AF-A0A7U9R0X0-F1
#
_cell.length_a   1.000
_cell.length_b   1.000
_cell.length_c   1.000
_cell.angle_alpha   90.00
_cell.angle_beta   90.00
_cell.angle_gamma   90.00
#
_symmetry.space_group_name_H-M   'P 1'
#
loop_
_entity.id
_entity.type
_entity.pdbx_description
1 polymer ?
#
loop_
_entity_poly.entity_id
_entity_poly.type
_entity_poly.pdbx_seq_one_letter_code
_entity_poly.pdbx_strand_id
1 'polypeptide(L)'
;MDVLDLAEEIRAEATRLVWNTNIVPKGWRDIFAKPMCVLCHKLYTQIRAANRIWSTTEELVEKRKAKAQEAIDTLRDIYDLINYLATTLPVDWNRFDPLLNLMLKEEGKLKNWKDNTKIVKRK
;
A
#
# COMPACT_ATOMS: atom_id res chain seq x y z
N MET A 1 -8.70 14.34 6.79
CA MET A 1 -8.20 12.99 6.48
C MET A 1 -6.79 13.17 5.99
N ASP A 2 -5.82 12.83 6.83
CA ASP A 2 -4.39 12.92 6.53
C ASP A 2 -4.09 12.10 5.27
N VAL A 3 -3.07 12.50 4.51
CA VAL A 3 -2.65 11.78 3.30
C VAL A 3 -2.36 10.31 3.61
N LEU A 4 -1.96 10.01 4.85
CA LEU A 4 -1.50 8.71 5.33
C LEU A 4 -2.57 7.84 6.02
N ASP A 5 -3.75 8.36 6.35
CA ASP A 5 -4.76 7.64 7.17
C ASP A 5 -5.09 6.25 6.61
N LEU A 6 -5.37 6.18 5.30
CA LEU A 6 -5.70 4.92 4.62
C LEU A 6 -4.51 3.95 4.56
N ALA A 7 -3.29 4.45 4.38
CA ALA A 7 -2.10 3.61 4.40
C ALA A 7 -1.84 3.01 5.80
N GLU A 8 -2.14 3.75 6.86
CA GLU A 8 -2.09 3.23 8.23
C GLU A 8 -3.17 2.19 8.50
N GLU A 9 -4.38 2.42 8.00
CA GLU A 9 -5.50 1.48 8.09
C GLU A 9 -5.19 0.16 7.36
N ILE A 10 -4.66 0.24 6.14
CA ILE A 10 -4.18 -0.92 5.37
C ILE A 10 -3.14 -1.69 6.18
N ARG A 11 -2.14 -1.00 6.74
CA ARG A 11 -1.09 -1.65 7.55
C ARG A 11 -1.69 -2.34 8.77
N ALA A 12 -2.61 -1.70 9.48
CA ALA A 12 -3.24 -2.27 10.66
C ALA A 12 -4.06 -3.51 10.32
N GLU A 13 -4.86 -3.46 9.25
CA GLU A 13 -5.69 -4.56 8.81
C GLU A 13 -4.85 -5.73 8.27
N ALA A 14 -3.88 -5.45 7.40
CA ALA A 14 -2.96 -6.46 6.89
C ALA A 14 -2.22 -7.16 8.03
N THR A 15 -1.75 -6.41 9.04
CA THR A 15 -1.08 -6.98 10.22
C THR A 15 -2.02 -7.90 11.00
N ARG A 16 -3.26 -7.46 11.31
CA ARG A 16 -4.25 -8.30 12.01
C ARG A 16 -4.51 -9.59 11.26
N LEU A 17 -4.66 -9.51 9.95
CA LEU A 17 -4.98 -10.63 9.08
C LEU A 17 -3.84 -11.66 9.06
N VAL A 18 -2.61 -11.24 8.77
CA VAL A 18 -1.48 -12.18 8.60
C VAL A 18 -0.88 -12.67 9.91
N TRP A 19 -1.20 -12.06 11.05
CA TRP A 19 -0.77 -12.56 12.35
C TRP A 19 -1.78 -13.52 13.00
N ASN A 20 -3.00 -13.58 12.47
CA ASN A 20 -4.01 -14.54 12.88
C ASN A 20 -3.60 -15.97 12.49
N THR A 21 -3.45 -16.85 13.48
CA THR A 21 -3.00 -18.23 13.26
C THR A 21 -3.99 -19.10 12.49
N ASN A 22 -5.27 -18.72 12.44
CA ASN A 22 -6.28 -19.39 11.64
C ASN A 22 -6.17 -19.05 10.14
N ILE A 23 -5.42 -17.99 9.81
CA ILE A 23 -5.17 -17.54 8.44
C ILE A 23 -3.74 -17.92 8.04
N VAL A 24 -2.75 -17.46 8.82
CA VAL A 24 -1.33 -17.76 8.61
C VAL A 24 -0.80 -18.54 9.81
N PRO A 25 -0.59 -19.86 9.68
CA PRO A 25 0.00 -20.64 10.75
C PRO A 25 1.40 -20.14 11.10
N LYS A 26 1.83 -20.35 12.35
CA LYS A 26 3.09 -19.79 12.87
C LYS A 26 4.31 -20.11 12.00
N GLY A 27 4.40 -21.34 11.46
CA GLY A 27 5.50 -21.77 10.59
C GLY A 27 5.59 -21.04 9.25
N TRP A 28 4.51 -20.37 8.83
CA TRP A 28 4.43 -19.65 7.55
C TRP A 28 4.61 -18.13 7.71
N ARG A 29 4.83 -17.63 8.93
CA ARG A 29 4.96 -16.19 9.19
C ARG A 29 6.14 -15.55 8.48
N ASP A 30 7.22 -16.28 8.28
CA ASP A 30 8.40 -15.77 7.58
C ASP A 30 8.15 -15.62 6.07
N ILE A 31 7.21 -16.40 5.54
CA ILE A 31 6.86 -16.42 4.11
C ILE A 31 5.76 -15.39 3.81
N PHE A 32 4.76 -15.25 4.69
CA PHE A 32 3.61 -14.38 4.43
C PHE A 32 3.51 -13.19 5.36
N ALA A 33 3.61 -13.39 6.69
CA ALA A 33 3.33 -12.32 7.65
C ALA A 33 4.41 -11.23 7.66
N LYS A 34 5.69 -11.60 7.72
CA LYS A 34 6.80 -10.65 7.71
C LYS A 34 6.86 -9.88 6.38
N PRO A 35 6.81 -10.53 5.20
CA PRO A 35 6.79 -9.80 3.93
C PRO A 35 5.60 -8.86 3.79
N MET A 36 4.41 -9.27 4.25
CA MET A 36 3.22 -8.39 4.25
C MET A 36 3.46 -7.11 5.05
N CYS A 37 4.02 -7.23 6.27
CA CYS A 37 4.33 -6.07 7.11
C CYS A 37 5.36 -5.15 6.43
N VAL A 38 6.37 -5.73 5.77
CA VAL A 38 7.39 -4.98 5.02
C VAL A 38 6.77 -4.21 3.86
N LEU A 39 5.91 -4.84 3.07
CA LEU A 39 5.22 -4.20 1.95
C LEU A 39 4.29 -3.06 2.43
N CYS A 40 3.54 -3.27 3.51
CA CYS A 40 2.70 -2.22 4.10
C CYS A 40 3.54 -1.04 4.62
N HIS A 41 4.71 -1.30 5.21
CA HIS A 41 5.62 -0.23 5.62
C HIS A 41 6.21 0.51 4.41
N LYS A 42 6.59 -0.22 3.36
CA LYS A 42 7.07 0.34 2.08
C LYS A 42 6.03 1.28 1.48
N LEU A 43 4.76 0.85 1.37
CA LEU A 43 3.64 1.67 0.92
C LEU A 43 3.56 3.00 1.69
N TYR A 44 3.49 2.92 3.02
CA TYR A 44 3.45 4.10 3.89
C TYR A 44 4.64 5.05 3.64
N THR A 45 5.85 4.51 3.54
CA THR A 45 7.05 5.33 3.33
C THR A 45 7.09 6.00 1.96
N GLN A 46 6.60 5.34 0.90
CA GLN A 46 6.54 5.90 -0.45
C GLN A 46 5.51 7.02 -0.55
N ILE A 47 4.33 6.85 0.05
CA ILE A 47 3.32 7.91 0.11
C ILE A 47 3.86 9.12 0.88
N ARG A 48 4.49 8.88 2.03
CA ARG A 48 5.14 9.94 2.82
C ARG A 48 6.25 10.64 2.03
N ALA A 49 7.05 9.90 1.28
CA ALA A 49 8.12 10.44 0.44
C ALA A 49 7.56 11.30 -0.70
N ALA A 50 6.52 10.83 -1.39
CA ALA A 50 5.81 11.60 -2.41
C ALA A 50 5.24 12.91 -1.83
N ASN A 51 4.70 12.86 -0.61
CA ASN A 51 4.11 14.03 0.04
C ASN A 51 5.15 15.08 0.47
N ARG A 52 6.41 14.67 0.70
CA ARG A 52 7.52 15.58 1.02
C ARG A 52 8.08 16.33 -0.20
N ILE A 53 7.71 15.93 -1.42
CA ILE A 53 8.20 16.56 -2.65
C ILE A 53 7.30 17.76 -2.99
N TRP A 54 7.80 18.97 -2.78
CA TRP A 54 7.19 20.19 -3.29
C TRP A 54 7.50 20.36 -4.77
N SER A 55 6.46 20.24 -5.59
CA SER A 55 6.54 20.29 -7.06
C SER A 55 6.69 21.73 -7.57
N THR A 56 7.81 22.39 -7.25
CA THR A 56 8.10 23.77 -7.71
C THR A 56 8.72 23.83 -9.10
N THR A 57 9.22 22.70 -9.61
CA THR A 57 9.79 22.53 -10.94
C THR A 57 9.17 21.32 -11.63
N GLU A 58 9.29 21.22 -12.95
CA GLU A 58 8.81 20.07 -13.73
C GLU A 58 9.50 18.77 -13.29
N GLU A 59 10.81 18.83 -13.01
CA GLU A 59 11.56 17.68 -12.48
C GLU A 59 10.96 17.17 -11.15
N LEU A 60 10.56 18.08 -10.26
CA LEU A 60 9.96 17.72 -8.97
C LEU A 60 8.52 17.21 -9.12
N VAL A 61 7.77 17.67 -10.14
CA VAL A 61 6.48 17.08 -10.53
C VAL A 61 6.67 15.62 -10.91
N GLU A 62 7.59 15.34 -11.84
CA GLU A 62 7.84 13.98 -12.32
C GLU A 62 8.38 13.09 -11.21
N LYS A 63 9.27 13.59 -10.35
CA LYS A 63 9.75 12.85 -9.18
C LYS A 63 8.63 12.51 -8.20
N ARG A 64 7.69 13.42 -7.97
CA ARG A 64 6.51 13.16 -7.12
C ARG A 64 5.58 12.12 -7.74
N LYS A 65 5.32 12.22 -9.05
CA LYS A 65 4.52 11.23 -9.79
C LYS A 65 5.18 9.85 -9.76
N ALA A 66 6.50 9.77 -9.93
CA ALA A 66 7.25 8.52 -9.84
C ALA A 66 7.10 7.87 -8.45
N LYS A 67 7.22 8.67 -7.37
CA LYS A 67 6.98 8.14 -6.00
C LYS A 67 5.53 7.72 -5.76
N ALA A 68 4.55 8.41 -6.33
CA ALA A 68 3.16 7.96 -6.30
C ALA A 68 2.96 6.65 -7.07
N GLN A 69 3.63 6.48 -8.22
CA GLN A 69 3.60 5.24 -8.99
C GLN A 69 4.23 4.07 -8.21
N GLU A 70 5.38 4.27 -7.56
CA GLU A 70 6.00 3.25 -6.70
C GLU A 70 5.06 2.77 -5.57
N ALA A 71 4.25 3.67 -5.01
CA ALA A 71 3.23 3.33 -4.01
C ALA A 71 2.09 2.49 -4.61
N ILE A 72 1.61 2.84 -5.82
CA ILE A 72 0.62 2.05 -6.56
C ILE A 72 1.16 0.66 -6.87
N ASP A 73 2.41 0.55 -7.30
CA ASP A 73 3.02 -0.74 -7.60
C ASP A 73 3.18 -1.59 -6.33
N THR A 74 3.46 -0.97 -5.18
CA THR A 74 3.52 -1.68 -3.89
C THR A 74 2.15 -2.20 -3.44
N LEU A 75 1.04 -1.53 -3.79
CA LEU A 75 -0.30 -2.10 -3.58
C LEU A 75 -0.51 -3.38 -4.41
N ARG A 76 0.07 -3.45 -5.62
CA ARG A 76 0.04 -4.67 -6.44
C ARG A 76 0.91 -5.77 -5.83
N ASP A 77 2.11 -5.44 -5.35
CA ASP A 77 2.96 -6.40 -4.62
C ASP A 77 2.21 -7.02 -3.42
N ILE A 78 1.43 -6.20 -2.69
CA ILE A 78 0.58 -6.68 -1.57
C ILE A 78 -0.49 -7.64 -2.08
N TYR A 79 -1.18 -7.30 -3.17
CA TYR A 79 -2.21 -8.14 -3.77
C TYR A 79 -1.64 -9.49 -4.24
N ASP A 80 -0.48 -9.48 -4.88
CA ASP A 80 0.20 -10.70 -5.35
C ASP A 80 0.60 -11.59 -4.17
N LEU A 81 1.04 -11.01 -3.05
CA LEU A 81 1.31 -11.77 -1.83
C LEU A 81 0.02 -12.36 -1.22
N ILE A 82 -1.11 -11.65 -1.28
CA ILE A 82 -2.41 -12.19 -0.85
C ILE A 82 -2.82 -13.37 -1.74
N ASN A 83 -2.68 -13.25 -3.07
CA ASN A 83 -2.94 -14.35 -4.00
C ASN A 83 -2.05 -15.57 -3.69
N TYR A 84 -0.75 -15.32 -3.47
CA TYR A 84 0.18 -16.40 -3.16
C TYR A 84 -0.17 -17.09 -1.83
N LEU A 85 -0.57 -16.32 -0.81
CA LEU A 85 -1.05 -16.85 0.46
C LEU A 85 -2.30 -17.72 0.26
N ALA A 86 -3.31 -17.22 -0.44
CA ALA A 86 -4.58 -17.92 -0.63
C ALA A 86 -4.47 -19.17 -1.51
N THR A 87 -3.51 -19.20 -2.45
CA THR A 87 -3.24 -20.39 -3.28
C THR A 87 -2.41 -21.44 -2.53
N THR A 88 -1.68 -21.05 -1.49
CA THR A 88 -0.80 -21.93 -0.72
C THR A 88 -1.47 -22.49 0.52
N LEU A 89 -2.28 -21.67 1.21
CA LEU A 89 -2.93 -22.02 2.46
C LEU A 89 -4.44 -22.21 2.25
N PRO A 90 -5.10 -23.14 2.97
CA PRO A 90 -6.53 -23.37 2.86
C PRO A 90 -7.31 -22.26 3.60
N VAL A 91 -7.24 -21.04 3.08
CA VAL A 91 -7.85 -19.83 3.65
C VAL A 91 -9.03 -19.40 2.79
N ASP A 92 -10.12 -19.01 3.43
CA ASP A 92 -11.27 -18.40 2.75
C ASP A 92 -10.91 -17.01 2.22
N TRP A 93 -11.06 -16.82 0.90
CA TRP A 93 -10.75 -15.58 0.20
C TRP A 93 -11.54 -14.38 0.76
N ASN A 94 -12.76 -14.60 1.24
CA ASN A 94 -13.61 -13.53 1.78
C ASN A 94 -13.00 -12.85 3.02
N ARG A 95 -12.01 -13.50 3.67
CA ARG A 95 -11.26 -12.90 4.78
C ARG A 95 -10.42 -11.70 4.35
N PHE A 96 -10.05 -11.62 3.08
CA PHE A 96 -9.23 -10.53 2.53
C PHE A 96 -10.05 -9.34 2.04
N ASP A 97 -11.37 -9.48 1.87
CA ASP A 97 -12.24 -8.42 1.35
C ASP A 97 -12.09 -7.06 2.06
N PRO A 98 -12.00 -6.98 3.40
CA PRO A 98 -11.79 -5.69 4.07
C PRO A 98 -10.50 -5.01 3.63
N LEU A 99 -9.40 -5.78 3.55
CA LEU A 99 -8.10 -5.29 3.12
C LEU A 99 -8.11 -4.90 1.63
N LEU A 100 -8.69 -5.73 0.77
CA LEU A 100 -8.79 -5.46 -0.67
C LEU A 100 -9.59 -4.19 -0.95
N ASN A 101 -10.69 -3.98 -0.23
CA ASN A 101 -11.49 -2.76 -0.35
C ASN A 101 -10.73 -1.50 0.07
N LEU A 102 -9.91 -1.57 1.14
CA LEU A 102 -9.04 -0.47 1.54
C LEU A 102 -7.97 -0.19 0.49
N MET A 103 -7.34 -1.24 -0.06
CA MET A 103 -6.33 -1.12 -1.11
C MET A 103 -6.90 -0.49 -2.39
N LEU A 104 -8.10 -0.88 -2.81
CA LEU A 104 -8.78 -0.30 -3.97
C LEU A 104 -9.06 1.20 -3.79
N LYS A 105 -9.51 1.60 -2.58
CA LYS A 105 -9.72 3.02 -2.24
C LYS A 105 -8.40 3.81 -2.30
N GLU A 106 -7.33 3.25 -1.72
CA GLU A 106 -6.03 3.91 -1.71
C GLU A 106 -5.43 4.00 -3.12
N GLU A 107 -5.55 2.95 -3.94
CA GLU A 107 -5.09 2.98 -5.33
C GLU A 107 -5.79 4.07 -6.14
N GLY A 108 -7.12 4.20 -5.99
CA GLY A 108 -7.90 5.27 -6.63
C GLY A 108 -7.46 6.66 -6.19
N LYS A 109 -7.21 6.85 -4.88
CA LYS A 109 -6.69 8.11 -4.33
C LYS A 109 -5.31 8.44 -4.88
N LEU A 110 -4.41 7.46 -4.94
CA LEU A 110 -3.04 7.65 -5.45
C LEU A 110 -3.00 7.94 -6.95
N LYS A 111 -3.82 7.25 -7.76
CA LYS A 111 -3.99 7.55 -9.19
C LYS A 111 -4.47 8.98 -9.40
N ASN A 112 -5.55 9.36 -8.72
CA ASN A 112 -6.08 10.72 -8.78
C ASN A 112 -5.04 11.76 -8.32
N TRP A 113 -4.27 11.48 -7.26
CA TRP A 113 -3.24 12.39 -6.79
C TRP A 113 -2.09 12.54 -7.78
N LYS A 114 -1.64 11.43 -8.38
CA LYS A 114 -0.60 11.42 -9.42
C LYS A 114 -1.02 12.26 -10.62
N ASP A 115 -2.23 12.04 -11.13
CA ASP A 115 -2.73 12.72 -12.33
C ASP A 115 -2.97 14.21 -12.11
N ASN A 116 -3.31 14.60 -10.87
CA ASN A 116 -3.48 16.01 -10.48
C ASN A 116 -2.19 16.71 -10.01
N THR A 117 -1.06 16.01 -9.97
CA THR A 117 0.21 16.62 -9.56
C THR A 117 0.70 17.60 -10.63
N LYS A 118 0.78 18.88 -10.27
CA LYS A 118 1.17 20.01 -11.14
C LYS A 118 2.23 20.87 -10.46
N ILE A 119 2.85 21.77 -11.23
CA ILE A 119 3.76 22.77 -10.67
C ILE A 119 2.99 23.69 -9.72
N VAL A 120 3.45 23.79 -8.48
CA VAL A 120 2.92 24.71 -7.47
C VAL A 120 3.80 25.96 -7.47
N LYS A 121 3.22 27.10 -7.85
CA LYS A 121 3.90 28.40 -7.70
C LYS A 121 3.99 28.72 -6.20
N ARG A 122 5.20 28.95 -5.70
CA ARG A 122 5.40 29.55 -4.37
C ARG A 122 4.71 30.93 -4.38
N LYS A 123 3.72 31.13 -3.51
CA LYS A 123 3.22 32.47 -3.17
C LYS A 123 4.22 33.16 -2.26
#